data_AF-A0AAE0UB69-F1
#
_entry.id   AF-A0AAE0UB69-F1
#
_cell.length_a   1.000
_cell.length_b   1.000
_cell.length_c   1.000
_cell.angle_alpha   90.00
_cell.angle_beta   90.00
_cell.angle_gamma   90.00
#
_symmetry.space_group_name_H-M   'P 1'
#
loop_
_entity.id
_entity.type
_entity.pdbx_description
1 polymer ?
#
loop_
_entity_poly.entity_id
_entity_poly.type
_entity_poly.pdbx_seq_one_letter_code
_entity_poly.pdbx_strand_id
1 'polypeptide(L)'
;MNHTNGGIPCEMQLSQGCCHEAERAAIVAMALDQLREALPESFHGHLIALAGAVRDSSRRLRDLVNHSQPHVERVPLVLNYLNILLPCLSQTLNEIMSYYDDRTLTREHRWRKMYNKMTEEAGGVPLPQHFVLYNNFLVMLGYLLSRSPSFDPNTLETLRGHLLELREKRGIPPSPDQADPVSPADIGSSLVGLADPNAHWAEQIFSLPLASRTLLKHVKPSKACGPFFRRDQLPIPPEPKVLFRRAFDNDRTSVVAYLNPIDQAPYLLVRSLQGEVAWFSSYGVHELCIGREGSALQLKRWSRSGQCSKLWAAFYFITWEEMVLFYCTFAALKARNRLTVQIHPSEFQLQREKRLFQAQIVDDGYKHSLVVYEDQQTNGIRLHAAVWDGELKQCPVWTAFVTAQSQSSTWISRRSKHRVWLRNIQLYVFCKNYRQEVQRQNKSNAFEIYFVTEQGASKFKEVFSAMGASGSSSAGPETAVSSPGG
;
A
#
# COMPACT_ATOMS: atom_id res chain seq x y z
N MET A 1 -24.18 40.34 8.70
CA MET A 1 -23.15 40.26 7.63
C MET A 1 -21.81 40.06 8.32
N ASN A 2 -21.40 38.82 8.53
CA ASN A 2 -20.07 38.49 9.04
C ASN A 2 -19.30 37.82 7.90
N HIS A 3 -18.24 38.49 7.45
CA HIS A 3 -17.31 37.98 6.45
C HIS A 3 -16.63 36.72 7.00
N THR A 4 -16.99 35.55 6.47
CA THR A 4 -16.21 34.33 6.62
C THR A 4 -14.93 34.48 5.82
N ASN A 5 -13.81 34.60 6.53
CA ASN A 5 -12.47 34.60 6.00
C ASN A 5 -12.25 33.28 5.24
N GLY A 6 -12.25 33.33 3.91
CA GLY A 6 -12.08 32.18 3.03
C GLY A 6 -10.63 31.72 3.03
N GLY A 7 -10.24 30.91 4.02
CA GLY A 7 -8.98 30.17 3.99
C GLY A 7 -9.00 29.13 2.87
N ILE A 8 -7.91 29.05 2.10
CA ILE A 8 -7.71 28.01 1.08
C ILE A 8 -7.76 26.64 1.77
N PRO A 9 -8.56 25.66 1.28
CA PRO A 9 -8.59 24.31 1.84
C PRO A 9 -7.19 23.70 1.93
N CYS A 10 -6.86 23.03 3.04
CA CYS A 10 -5.53 22.44 3.27
C CYS A 10 -5.06 21.52 2.12
N GLU A 11 -5.96 20.73 1.52
CA GLU A 11 -5.64 19.91 0.34
C GLU A 11 -5.15 20.73 -0.86
N MET A 12 -5.78 21.88 -1.08
CA MET A 12 -5.43 22.80 -2.15
C MET A 12 -4.09 23.47 -1.87
N GLN A 13 -3.78 23.79 -0.61
CA GLN A 13 -2.45 24.29 -0.19
C GLN A 13 -1.35 23.23 -0.38
N LEU A 14 -1.60 21.97 0.03
CA LEU A 14 -0.65 20.87 -0.16
C LEU A 14 -0.40 20.63 -1.65
N SER A 15 -1.48 20.53 -2.43
CA SER A 15 -1.40 20.32 -3.87
C SER A 15 -0.66 21.46 -4.55
N GLN A 16 -0.98 22.72 -4.23
CA GLN A 16 -0.36 23.88 -4.88
C GLN A 16 1.14 23.96 -4.54
N GLY A 17 1.51 23.83 -3.25
CA GLY A 17 2.92 23.90 -2.83
C GLY A 17 3.76 22.76 -3.39
N CYS A 18 3.29 21.52 -3.30
CA CYS A 18 4.03 20.36 -3.80
C CYS A 18 4.10 20.32 -5.33
N CYS A 19 3.02 20.62 -6.06
CA CYS A 19 3.05 20.62 -7.53
C CYS A 19 3.99 21.68 -8.09
N HIS A 20 3.95 22.90 -7.52
CA HIS A 20 4.81 24.00 -7.93
C HIS A 20 6.29 23.68 -7.74
N GLU A 21 6.68 23.16 -6.57
CA GLU A 21 8.07 22.79 -6.31
C GLU A 21 8.48 21.51 -7.07
N ALA A 22 7.56 20.60 -7.36
CA ALA A 22 7.84 19.44 -8.22
C ALA A 22 8.14 19.84 -9.67
N GLU A 23 7.44 20.83 -10.20
CA GLU A 23 7.69 21.38 -11.52
C GLU A 23 9.03 22.11 -11.57
N ARG A 24 9.30 22.98 -10.58
CA ARG A 24 10.60 23.65 -10.42
C ARG A 24 11.75 22.65 -10.39
N ALA A 25 11.63 21.60 -9.57
CA ALA A 25 12.64 20.54 -9.49
C ALA A 25 12.86 19.83 -10.84
N ALA A 26 11.80 19.57 -11.61
CA ALA A 26 11.93 18.96 -12.93
C ALA A 26 12.72 19.85 -13.89
N ILE A 27 12.44 21.16 -13.90
CA ILE A 27 13.17 22.15 -14.70
C ILE A 27 14.65 22.20 -14.31
N VAL A 28 14.95 22.27 -13.00
CA VAL A 28 16.33 22.28 -12.50
C VAL A 28 17.09 21.01 -12.91
N ALA A 29 16.45 19.84 -12.80
CA ALA A 29 17.09 18.59 -13.22
C ALA A 29 17.45 18.58 -14.71
N MET A 30 16.57 19.10 -15.58
CA MET A 30 16.85 19.23 -17.00
C MET A 30 17.99 20.21 -17.27
N ALA A 31 18.05 21.34 -16.56
CA ALA A 31 19.14 22.30 -16.67
C ALA A 31 20.49 21.68 -16.27
N LEU A 32 20.51 20.86 -15.22
CA LEU A 32 21.71 20.13 -14.78
C LEU A 32 22.16 19.08 -15.81
N ASP A 33 21.24 18.40 -16.51
CA ASP A 33 21.60 17.49 -17.61
C ASP A 33 22.25 18.23 -18.77
N GLN A 34 21.69 19.39 -19.16
CA GLN A 34 22.26 20.23 -20.20
C GLN A 34 23.64 20.78 -19.80
N LEU A 35 23.81 21.11 -18.52
CA LEU A 35 25.10 21.52 -17.98
C LEU A 35 26.12 20.37 -18.05
N ARG A 36 25.71 19.15 -17.72
CA ARG A 36 26.54 17.94 -17.81
C ARG A 36 27.01 17.67 -19.24
N GLU A 37 26.10 17.75 -20.22
CA GLU A 37 26.44 17.55 -21.64
C GLU A 37 27.45 18.58 -22.16
N ALA A 38 27.50 19.76 -21.53
CA ALA A 38 28.42 20.84 -21.88
C ALA A 38 29.76 20.82 -21.14
N LEU A 39 29.96 19.90 -20.19
CA LEU A 39 31.13 19.85 -19.32
C LEU A 39 31.96 18.57 -19.52
N PRO A 40 33.27 18.60 -19.19
CA PRO A 40 34.12 17.41 -19.22
C PRO A 40 33.59 16.26 -18.36
N GLU A 41 33.89 15.02 -18.77
CA GLU A 41 33.44 13.78 -18.11
C GLU A 41 33.81 13.70 -16.63
N SER A 42 34.90 14.37 -16.21
CA SER A 42 35.34 14.43 -14.82
C SER A 42 34.29 15.00 -13.86
N PHE A 43 33.33 15.80 -14.34
CA PHE A 43 32.24 16.34 -13.52
C PHE A 43 30.95 15.53 -13.58
N HIS A 44 30.85 14.56 -14.49
CA HIS A 44 29.59 13.87 -14.79
C HIS A 44 29.05 13.11 -13.59
N GLY A 45 29.90 12.46 -12.79
CA GLY A 45 29.47 11.69 -11.62
C GLY A 45 28.65 12.53 -10.62
N HIS A 46 29.16 13.70 -10.25
CA HIS A 46 28.49 14.60 -9.31
C HIS A 46 27.21 15.22 -9.90
N LEU A 47 27.22 15.58 -11.18
CA LEU A 47 26.05 16.11 -11.88
C LEU A 47 24.94 15.07 -12.04
N ILE A 48 25.29 13.82 -12.36
CA ILE A 48 24.34 12.70 -12.46
C ILE A 48 23.70 12.45 -11.09
N ALA A 49 24.51 12.40 -10.03
CA ALA A 49 24.00 12.20 -8.66
C ALA A 49 23.04 13.32 -8.26
N LEU A 50 23.42 14.58 -8.50
CA LEU A 50 22.58 15.73 -8.19
C LEU A 50 21.28 15.75 -9.01
N ALA A 51 21.37 15.64 -10.34
CA ALA A 51 20.20 15.63 -11.22
C ALA A 51 19.26 14.45 -10.89
N GLY A 52 19.82 13.28 -10.55
CA GLY A 52 19.06 12.12 -10.07
C GLY A 52 18.27 12.44 -8.80
N ALA A 53 18.95 12.98 -7.78
CA ALA A 53 18.33 13.32 -6.50
C ALA A 53 17.24 14.41 -6.63
N VAL A 54 17.45 15.41 -7.50
CA VAL A 54 16.46 16.46 -7.82
C VAL A 54 15.22 15.87 -8.51
N ARG A 55 15.40 14.94 -9.47
CA ARG A 55 14.26 14.25 -10.11
C ARG A 55 13.48 13.41 -9.11
N ASP A 56 14.15 12.76 -8.16
CA ASP A 56 13.48 12.01 -7.11
C ASP A 56 12.65 12.93 -6.20
N SER A 57 13.12 14.14 -5.90
CA SER A 57 12.31 15.13 -5.16
C SER A 57 11.05 15.52 -5.93
N SER A 58 11.18 15.77 -7.24
CA SER A 58 10.04 16.06 -8.12
C SER A 58 9.01 14.92 -8.11
N ARG A 59 9.48 13.68 -8.26
CA ARG A 59 8.61 12.49 -8.25
C ARG A 59 7.88 12.34 -6.92
N ARG A 60 8.61 12.44 -5.81
CA ARG A 60 8.07 12.26 -4.45
C ARG A 60 7.05 13.32 -4.06
N LEU A 61 7.27 14.57 -4.46
CA LEU A 61 6.30 15.65 -4.25
C LEU A 61 4.99 15.38 -5.01
N ARG A 62 5.07 14.93 -6.27
CA ARG A 62 3.88 14.51 -7.03
C ARG A 62 3.20 13.31 -6.40
N ASP A 63 3.98 12.34 -5.92
CA ASP A 63 3.46 11.18 -5.21
C ASP A 63 2.70 11.59 -3.96
N LEU A 64 3.21 12.52 -3.15
CA LEU A 64 2.49 13.03 -1.98
C LEU A 64 1.13 13.63 -2.33
N VAL A 65 1.05 14.44 -3.39
CA VAL A 65 -0.22 15.00 -3.87
C VAL A 65 -1.16 13.90 -4.37
N ASN A 66 -0.63 12.92 -5.12
CA ASN A 66 -1.44 11.82 -5.65
C ASN A 66 -1.99 10.91 -4.54
N HIS A 67 -1.28 10.80 -3.41
CA HIS A 67 -1.68 9.98 -2.26
C HIS A 67 -2.42 10.77 -1.17
N SER A 68 -2.64 12.08 -1.33
CA SER A 68 -3.32 12.89 -0.31
C SER A 68 -4.84 12.71 -0.32
N GLN A 69 -5.46 12.56 -1.50
CA GLN A 69 -6.91 12.37 -1.64
C GLN A 69 -7.51 11.22 -0.80
N PRO A 70 -6.91 10.01 -0.73
CA PRO A 70 -7.44 8.96 0.15
C PRO A 70 -7.21 9.22 1.65
N HIS A 71 -6.44 10.25 2.01
CA HIS A 71 -5.96 10.49 3.37
C HIS A 71 -6.13 11.96 3.80
N VAL A 72 -7.25 12.58 3.39
CA VAL A 72 -7.59 14.00 3.63
C VAL A 72 -7.39 14.43 5.08
N GLU A 73 -7.79 13.59 6.03
CA GLU A 73 -7.71 13.85 7.46
C GLU A 73 -6.27 14.06 7.98
N ARG A 74 -5.27 13.56 7.24
CA ARG A 74 -3.84 13.70 7.60
C ARG A 74 -3.11 14.75 6.83
N VAL A 75 -3.74 15.33 5.82
CA VAL A 75 -3.17 16.43 5.04
C VAL A 75 -2.71 17.59 5.94
N PRO A 76 -3.46 18.03 6.98
CA PRO A 76 -2.98 19.06 7.89
C PRO A 76 -1.69 18.69 8.63
N LEU A 77 -1.57 17.44 9.08
CA LEU A 77 -0.35 16.97 9.76
C LEU A 77 0.85 16.94 8.81
N VAL A 78 0.66 16.43 7.58
CA VAL A 78 1.72 16.41 6.57
C VAL A 78 2.12 17.82 6.13
N LEU A 79 1.15 18.74 6.03
CA LEU A 79 1.40 20.15 5.74
C LEU A 79 2.31 20.82 6.75
N ASN A 80 2.14 20.54 8.05
CA ASN A 80 3.01 21.11 9.09
C ASN A 80 4.49 20.78 8.84
N TYR A 81 4.78 19.54 8.43
CA TYR A 81 6.15 19.14 8.08
C TYR A 81 6.60 19.69 6.71
N LEU A 82 5.70 19.77 5.73
CA LEU A 82 6.00 20.38 4.42
C LEU A 82 6.34 21.88 4.53
N ASN A 83 5.75 22.60 5.50
CA ASN A 83 6.08 24.00 5.77
C ASN A 83 7.53 24.21 6.22
N ILE A 84 8.20 23.15 6.69
CA ILE A 84 9.63 23.15 7.01
C ILE A 84 10.44 22.87 5.74
N LEU A 85 10.06 21.85 4.98
CA LEU A 85 10.81 21.37 3.82
C LEU A 85 10.72 22.28 2.60
N LEU A 86 9.51 22.68 2.20
CA LEU A 86 9.27 23.37 0.93
C LEU A 86 10.08 24.67 0.79
N PRO A 87 10.21 25.53 1.83
CA PRO A 87 11.07 26.70 1.73
C PRO A 87 12.56 26.35 1.52
N CYS A 88 13.07 25.34 2.23
CA CYS A 88 14.45 24.89 2.08
C CYS A 88 14.72 24.35 0.67
N LEU A 89 13.80 23.52 0.16
CA LEU A 89 13.89 22.97 -1.18
C LEU A 89 13.81 24.07 -2.25
N SER A 90 12.82 24.96 -2.14
CA SER A 90 12.61 26.08 -3.07
C SER A 90 13.85 26.98 -3.15
N GLN A 91 14.41 27.35 -2.01
CA GLN A 91 15.64 28.16 -1.97
C GLN A 91 16.82 27.43 -2.63
N THR A 92 17.00 26.13 -2.36
CA THR A 92 18.06 25.32 -2.99
C THR A 92 17.92 25.31 -4.51
N LEU A 93 16.70 25.10 -5.02
CA LEU A 93 16.43 25.06 -6.46
C LEU A 93 16.65 26.43 -7.12
N ASN A 94 16.25 27.51 -6.45
CA ASN A 94 16.45 28.87 -6.93
C ASN A 94 17.93 29.25 -7.00
N GLU A 95 18.71 28.90 -5.99
CA GLU A 95 20.15 29.12 -5.98
C GLU A 95 20.81 28.36 -7.14
N ILE A 96 20.49 27.08 -7.34
CA ILE A 96 21.01 26.29 -8.48
C ILE A 96 20.73 27.00 -9.81
N MET A 97 19.48 27.43 -10.02
CA MET A 97 19.11 28.15 -11.24
C MET A 97 19.84 29.49 -11.38
N SER A 98 20.02 30.23 -10.28
CA SER A 98 20.75 31.50 -10.31
C SER A 98 22.22 31.32 -10.76
N TYR A 99 22.89 30.26 -10.31
CA TYR A 99 24.24 29.94 -10.76
C TYR A 99 24.27 29.42 -12.19
N TYR A 100 23.27 28.62 -12.58
CA TYR A 100 23.14 28.10 -13.94
C TYR A 100 22.95 29.24 -14.96
N ASP A 101 22.12 30.22 -14.63
CA ASP A 101 21.76 31.36 -15.49
C ASP A 101 22.80 32.49 -15.50
N ASP A 102 23.81 32.46 -14.62
CA ASP A 102 24.86 33.49 -14.55
C ASP A 102 25.74 33.52 -15.82
N ARG A 103 25.33 34.33 -16.80
CA ARG A 103 26.01 34.46 -18.09
C ARG A 103 27.40 35.10 -18.00
N THR A 104 27.78 35.66 -16.86
CA THR A 104 29.09 36.31 -16.67
C THR A 104 30.23 35.30 -16.52
N LEU A 105 29.91 34.04 -16.19
CA LEU A 105 30.88 32.97 -15.97
C LEU A 105 30.81 31.89 -17.06
N THR A 106 31.92 31.18 -17.29
CA THR A 106 31.90 29.97 -18.13
C THR A 106 31.12 28.86 -17.45
N ARG A 107 30.58 27.91 -18.22
CA ARG A 107 29.78 26.79 -17.68
C ARG A 107 30.53 25.99 -16.59
N GLU A 108 31.84 25.80 -16.75
CA GLU A 108 32.67 25.11 -15.77
C GLU A 108 32.81 25.90 -14.46
N HIS A 109 33.05 27.21 -14.58
CA HIS A 109 33.13 28.09 -13.40
C HIS A 109 31.77 28.20 -12.69
N ARG A 110 30.65 28.24 -13.43
CA ARG A 110 29.30 28.18 -12.83
C ARG A 110 29.12 26.92 -11.99
N TRP A 111 29.45 25.75 -12.55
CA TRP A 111 29.35 24.47 -11.84
C TRP A 111 30.22 24.45 -10.57
N ARG A 112 31.52 24.76 -10.69
CA ARG A 112 32.44 24.75 -9.54
C ARG A 112 32.02 25.74 -8.46
N LYS A 113 31.64 26.96 -8.86
CA LYS A 113 31.19 28.00 -7.94
C LYS A 113 29.92 27.56 -7.22
N MET A 114 28.91 27.07 -7.95
CA MET A 114 27.67 26.54 -7.37
C MET A 114 27.95 25.41 -6.38
N TYR A 115 28.71 24.40 -6.80
CA TYR A 115 28.98 23.23 -5.96
C TYR A 115 29.73 23.61 -4.68
N ASN A 116 30.76 24.45 -4.78
CA ASN A 116 31.56 24.83 -3.61
C ASN A 116 30.82 25.79 -2.68
N LYS A 117 30.21 26.85 -3.21
CA LYS A 117 29.48 27.84 -2.40
C LYS A 117 28.31 27.22 -1.65
N MET A 118 27.49 26.43 -2.35
CA MET A 118 26.34 25.79 -1.70
C MET A 118 26.74 24.70 -0.71
N THR A 119 27.94 24.11 -0.84
CA THR A 119 28.51 23.19 0.15
C THR A 119 29.01 23.94 1.38
N GLU A 120 29.69 25.07 1.19
CA GLU A 120 30.19 25.92 2.27
C GLU A 120 29.05 26.52 3.10
N GLU A 121 28.01 27.06 2.45
CA GLU A 121 26.82 27.65 3.07
C GLU A 121 26.00 26.64 3.91
N ALA A 122 26.20 25.33 3.68
CA ALA A 122 25.57 24.26 4.43
C ALA A 122 26.48 23.62 5.50
N GLY A 123 27.58 24.28 5.87
CA GLY A 123 28.52 23.77 6.86
C GLY A 123 29.32 22.55 6.35
N GLY A 124 29.64 22.52 5.07
CA GLY A 124 30.45 21.48 4.43
C GLY A 124 29.66 20.27 3.91
N VAL A 125 28.33 20.27 4.04
CA VAL A 125 27.48 19.20 3.48
C VAL A 125 27.40 19.38 1.96
N PRO A 126 27.77 18.37 1.15
CA PRO A 126 27.76 18.56 -0.30
C PRO A 126 26.33 18.62 -0.85
N LEU A 127 26.16 19.39 -1.93
CA LEU A 127 24.84 19.69 -2.50
C LEU A 127 23.96 18.45 -2.81
N PRO A 128 24.47 17.33 -3.37
CA PRO A 128 23.66 16.13 -3.56
C PRO A 128 23.06 15.58 -2.25
N GLN A 129 23.78 15.69 -1.14
CA GLN A 129 23.37 15.20 0.17
C GLN A 129 22.21 16.03 0.75
N HIS A 130 22.07 17.30 0.37
CA HIS A 130 20.87 18.08 0.70
C HIS A 130 19.61 17.41 0.13
N PHE A 131 19.65 17.00 -1.13
CA PHE A 131 18.54 16.33 -1.78
C PHE A 131 18.31 14.91 -1.24
N VAL A 132 19.36 14.22 -0.77
CA VAL A 132 19.18 12.95 -0.03
C VAL A 132 18.37 13.16 1.24
N LEU A 133 18.70 14.20 2.02
CA LEU A 133 17.93 14.57 3.22
C LEU A 133 16.47 14.91 2.87
N TYR A 134 16.25 15.76 1.86
CA TYR A 134 14.90 16.13 1.40
C TYR A 134 14.10 14.92 0.96
N ASN A 135 14.71 14.02 0.18
CA ASN A 135 14.05 12.83 -0.34
C ASN A 135 13.70 11.83 0.77
N ASN A 136 14.60 11.61 1.72
CA ASN A 136 14.32 10.75 2.88
C ASN A 136 13.19 11.33 3.74
N PHE A 137 13.15 12.65 3.91
CA PHE A 137 12.06 13.31 4.61
C PHE A 137 10.72 13.13 3.87
N LEU A 138 10.69 13.36 2.55
CA LEU A 138 9.50 13.14 1.72
C LEU A 138 9.01 11.68 1.74
N VAL A 139 9.92 10.71 1.83
CA VAL A 139 9.57 9.29 2.02
C VAL A 139 8.79 9.09 3.32
N MET A 140 9.31 9.64 4.42
CA MET A 140 8.68 9.52 5.73
C MET A 140 7.31 10.20 5.76
N LEU A 141 7.16 11.35 5.09
CA LEU A 141 5.85 12.00 4.92
C LEU A 141 4.89 11.14 4.09
N GLY A 142 5.38 10.45 3.06
CA GLY A 142 4.57 9.50 2.29
C GLY A 142 4.11 8.32 3.15
N TYR A 143 4.99 7.80 4.01
CA TYR A 143 4.65 6.74 4.97
C TYR A 143 3.63 7.20 6.01
N LEU A 144 3.78 8.42 6.54
CA LEU A 144 2.85 9.03 7.48
C LEU A 144 1.45 9.21 6.85
N LEU A 145 1.41 9.74 5.62
CA LEU A 145 0.17 9.94 4.87
C LEU A 145 -0.56 8.60 4.65
N SER A 146 0.18 7.58 4.21
CA SER A 146 -0.37 6.28 3.76
C SER A 146 -0.58 5.20 4.83
N ARG A 147 -0.31 5.48 6.11
CA ARG A 147 -0.29 4.46 7.19
C ARG A 147 0.69 3.31 6.91
N SER A 148 1.85 3.61 6.32
CA SER A 148 2.82 2.55 6.03
C SER A 148 3.32 1.90 7.32
N PRO A 149 3.39 0.56 7.41
CA PRO A 149 4.00 -0.12 8.55
C PRO A 149 5.51 0.14 8.64
N SER A 150 6.11 0.72 7.60
CA SER A 150 7.50 1.19 7.60
C SER A 150 7.65 2.60 8.16
N PHE A 151 6.58 3.24 8.63
CA PHE A 151 6.65 4.53 9.29
C PHE A 151 7.29 4.42 10.67
N ASP A 152 8.43 5.10 10.86
CA ASP A 152 9.07 5.28 12.15
C ASP A 152 9.05 6.77 12.55
N PRO A 153 8.31 7.14 13.60
CA PRO A 153 8.23 8.53 14.04
C PRO A 153 9.59 9.08 14.53
N ASN A 154 10.48 8.23 15.05
CA ASN A 154 11.79 8.68 15.54
C ASN A 154 12.70 9.08 14.38
N THR A 155 12.67 8.31 13.29
CA THR A 155 13.36 8.65 12.04
C THR A 155 12.82 9.97 11.46
N LEU A 156 11.49 10.19 11.47
CA LEU A 156 10.91 11.44 10.98
C LEU A 156 11.40 12.65 11.78
N GLU A 157 11.39 12.58 13.12
CA GLU A 157 11.85 13.68 13.98
C GLU A 157 13.37 13.91 13.89
N THR A 158 14.16 12.84 13.75
CA THR A 158 15.61 12.96 13.48
C THR A 158 15.87 13.73 12.18
N LEU A 159 15.17 13.36 11.11
CA LEU A 159 15.30 14.03 9.82
C LEU A 159 14.79 15.49 9.89
N ARG A 160 13.75 15.76 10.69
CA ARG A 160 13.27 17.12 10.96
C ARG A 160 14.34 17.96 11.65
N GLY A 161 15.03 17.40 12.65
CA GLY A 161 16.15 18.06 13.34
C GLY A 161 17.27 18.46 12.37
N HIS A 162 17.75 17.52 11.56
CA HIS A 162 18.76 17.81 10.52
C HIS A 162 18.31 18.86 9.51
N LEU A 163 17.01 18.86 9.15
CA LEU A 163 16.46 19.83 8.22
C LEU A 163 16.39 21.24 8.82
N LEU A 164 16.08 21.36 10.11
CA LEU A 164 16.10 22.62 10.85
C LEU A 164 17.53 23.16 11.01
N GLU A 165 18.51 22.31 11.31
CA GLU A 165 19.93 22.72 11.34
C GLU A 165 20.41 23.22 9.97
N LEU A 166 20.04 22.52 8.89
CA LEU A 166 20.36 22.95 7.53
C LEU A 166 19.68 24.29 7.20
N ARG A 167 18.44 24.48 7.67
CA ARG A 167 17.67 25.72 7.49
C ARG A 167 18.34 26.90 8.20
N GLU A 168 18.79 26.68 9.44
CA GLU A 168 19.48 27.68 10.26
C GLU A 168 20.81 28.09 9.61
N LYS A 169 21.65 27.12 9.23
CA LYS A 169 22.94 27.39 8.56
C LYS A 169 22.80 28.20 7.28
N ARG A 170 21.66 28.07 6.60
CA ARG A 170 21.34 28.77 5.35
C ARG A 170 20.55 30.07 5.55
N GLY A 171 20.32 30.48 6.80
CA GLY A 171 19.68 31.76 7.13
C GLY A 171 18.22 31.86 6.70
N ILE A 172 17.51 30.73 6.56
CA ILE A 172 16.11 30.73 6.13
C ILE A 172 15.21 30.98 7.36
N PRO A 173 14.41 32.06 7.39
CA PRO A 173 13.63 32.43 8.58
C PRO A 173 12.62 31.32 8.94
N PRO A 174 12.32 31.09 10.24
CA PRO A 174 11.29 30.13 10.64
C PRO A 174 9.92 30.58 10.11
N SER A 175 9.06 29.61 9.75
CA SER A 175 7.70 29.92 9.30
C SER A 175 6.87 30.43 10.50
N PRO A 176 6.04 31.48 10.35
CA PRO A 176 5.25 32.05 11.44
C PRO A 176 4.24 31.06 12.06
N ASP A 177 3.83 30.03 11.31
CA ASP A 177 2.91 28.96 11.75
C ASP A 177 3.63 27.67 12.20
N GLN A 178 4.87 27.76 12.71
CA GLN A 178 5.57 26.58 13.23
C GLN A 178 4.84 26.03 14.47
N ALA A 179 4.11 24.93 14.29
CA ALA A 179 3.59 24.15 15.39
C ALA A 179 4.74 23.54 16.22
N ASP A 180 4.57 23.54 17.54
CA ASP A 180 5.50 22.94 18.50
C ASP A 180 5.85 21.48 18.13
N PRO A 181 7.02 20.97 18.56
CA PRO A 181 7.39 19.59 18.34
C PRO A 181 6.30 18.62 18.83
N VAL A 182 5.67 17.92 17.88
CA VAL A 182 4.64 16.92 18.18
C VAL A 182 5.35 15.71 18.80
N SER A 183 4.94 15.32 20.02
CA SER A 183 5.52 14.14 20.68
C SER A 183 5.29 12.89 19.82
N PRO A 184 6.27 11.96 19.71
CA PRO A 184 6.05 10.65 19.09
C PRO A 184 4.85 9.90 19.68
N ALA A 185 4.51 10.15 20.96
CA ALA A 185 3.32 9.63 21.62
C ALA A 185 2.01 10.24 21.07
N ASP A 186 2.01 11.52 20.70
CA ASP A 186 0.86 12.22 20.12
C ASP A 186 0.64 11.83 18.65
N ILE A 187 1.71 11.58 17.90
CA ILE A 187 1.65 11.00 16.54
C ILE A 187 1.08 9.57 16.62
N GLY A 188 1.60 8.74 17.53
CA GLY A 188 1.08 7.39 17.77
C GLY A 188 -0.38 7.37 18.23
N SER A 189 -0.77 8.27 19.14
CA SER A 189 -2.14 8.45 19.60
C SER A 189 -3.08 8.93 18.48
N SER A 190 -2.62 9.84 17.60
CA SER A 190 -3.37 10.27 16.42
C SER A 190 -3.51 9.16 15.36
N LEU A 191 -2.52 8.26 15.24
CA LEU A 191 -2.57 7.13 14.31
C LEU A 191 -3.52 6.01 14.78
N VAL A 192 -3.67 5.81 16.08
CA VAL A 192 -4.51 4.77 16.71
C VAL A 192 -5.92 5.29 17.05
N GLY A 193 -6.06 6.58 17.37
CA GLY A 193 -7.31 7.24 17.78
C GLY A 193 -8.21 7.73 16.63
N LEU A 194 -7.73 7.71 15.38
CA LEU A 194 -8.50 8.08 14.17
C LEU A 194 -9.00 6.84 13.42
N ALA A 195 -9.64 5.91 14.13
CA ALA A 195 -10.60 5.02 13.48
C ALA A 195 -11.89 5.82 13.34
N ASP A 196 -12.06 6.53 12.23
CA ASP A 196 -13.33 7.17 11.90
C ASP A 196 -14.43 6.09 12.03
N PRO A 197 -15.42 6.24 12.93
CA PRO A 197 -16.52 5.29 13.05
C PRO A 197 -17.33 5.16 11.74
N ASN A 198 -17.14 6.08 10.80
CA ASN A 198 -17.70 6.07 9.45
C ASN A 198 -16.72 5.57 8.36
N ALA A 199 -15.50 5.16 8.73
CA ALA A 199 -14.56 4.54 7.80
C ALA A 199 -15.16 3.26 7.22
N HIS A 200 -15.02 3.11 5.91
CA HIS A 200 -15.40 1.89 5.25
C HIS A 200 -14.35 0.81 5.55
N TRP A 201 -14.78 -0.42 5.88
CA TRP A 201 -13.88 -1.51 6.30
C TRP A 201 -12.72 -1.76 5.30
N ALA A 202 -12.97 -1.55 4.00
CA ALA A 202 -11.97 -1.76 2.95
C ALA A 202 -10.78 -0.79 3.00
N GLU A 203 -10.93 0.36 3.67
CA GLU A 203 -9.86 1.35 3.84
C GLU A 203 -8.70 0.82 4.67
N GLN A 204 -8.96 -0.14 5.55
CA GLN A 204 -7.98 -0.63 6.51
C GLN A 204 -7.24 -1.89 6.02
N ILE A 205 -7.84 -2.67 5.11
CA ILE A 205 -7.33 -3.99 4.70
C ILE A 205 -5.86 -3.95 4.28
N PHE A 206 -5.48 -2.95 3.48
CA PHE A 206 -4.13 -2.83 2.93
C PHE A 206 -3.22 -1.93 3.76
N SER A 207 -3.74 -1.29 4.81
CA SER A 207 -2.94 -0.58 5.83
C SER A 207 -2.46 -1.50 6.93
N LEU A 208 -3.11 -2.66 7.13
CA LEU A 208 -2.66 -3.67 8.07
C LEU A 208 -1.34 -4.31 7.61
N PRO A 209 -0.39 -4.57 8.53
CA PRO A 209 0.84 -5.26 8.18
C PRO A 209 0.53 -6.68 7.71
N LEU A 210 1.19 -7.13 6.64
CA LEU A 210 1.06 -8.50 6.17
C LEU A 210 1.63 -9.48 7.21
N ALA A 211 0.86 -10.50 7.57
CA ALA A 211 1.26 -11.52 8.55
C ALA A 211 2.45 -12.37 8.03
N SER A 212 2.54 -12.53 6.71
CA SER A 212 3.62 -13.21 5.99
C SER A 212 3.75 -12.64 4.58
N ARG A 213 4.86 -12.97 3.90
CA ARG A 213 5.16 -12.51 2.54
C ARG A 213 5.65 -13.68 1.68
N THR A 214 4.74 -14.61 1.40
CA THR A 214 5.05 -15.82 0.65
C THR A 214 5.15 -15.51 -0.84
N LEU A 215 6.35 -15.68 -1.41
CA LEU A 215 6.63 -15.29 -2.79
C LEU A 215 5.88 -16.17 -3.81
N LEU A 216 5.24 -15.52 -4.78
CA LEU A 216 4.68 -16.17 -5.95
C LEU A 216 5.71 -16.32 -7.06
N LYS A 217 5.69 -17.47 -7.76
CA LYS A 217 6.57 -17.71 -8.92
C LYS A 217 5.97 -17.10 -10.19
N HIS A 218 6.83 -16.82 -11.18
CA HIS A 218 6.46 -16.33 -12.53
C HIS A 218 5.69 -15.00 -12.51
N VAL A 219 6.17 -14.02 -11.76
CA VAL A 219 5.62 -12.66 -11.79
C VAL A 219 5.90 -12.03 -13.15
N LYS A 220 4.86 -11.48 -13.78
CA LYS A 220 4.94 -10.70 -15.03
C LYS A 220 4.45 -9.28 -14.76
N PRO A 221 4.70 -8.32 -15.67
CA PRO A 221 4.11 -7.00 -15.54
C PRO A 221 2.57 -7.05 -15.55
N SER A 222 1.93 -6.28 -14.69
CA SER A 222 0.48 -6.07 -14.70
C SER A 222 0.06 -5.38 -15.98
N LYS A 223 -1.13 -5.77 -16.45
CA LYS A 223 -1.67 -5.34 -17.74
C LYS A 223 -3.07 -4.83 -17.57
N ALA A 224 -3.34 -3.66 -18.15
CA ALA A 224 -4.69 -3.17 -18.39
C ALA A 224 -5.00 -3.31 -19.90
N CYS A 225 -6.20 -3.77 -20.23
CA CYS A 225 -6.64 -4.02 -21.60
C CYS A 225 -7.72 -3.03 -22.09
N GLY A 226 -8.24 -2.18 -21.20
CA GLY A 226 -9.20 -1.13 -21.55
C GLY A 226 -10.64 -1.61 -21.72
N PRO A 227 -11.54 -0.75 -22.23
CA PRO A 227 -11.28 0.46 -23.00
C PRO A 227 -10.60 1.57 -22.18
N PHE A 228 -9.75 2.34 -22.83
CA PHE A 228 -8.99 3.42 -22.20
C PHE A 228 -9.51 4.78 -22.63
N PHE A 229 -9.50 5.70 -21.69
CA PHE A 229 -9.89 7.09 -21.86
C PHE A 229 -8.81 7.99 -21.28
N ARG A 230 -8.74 9.23 -21.78
CA ARG A 230 -8.02 10.30 -21.08
C ARG A 230 -8.81 10.72 -19.84
N ARG A 231 -8.13 11.39 -18.91
CA ARG A 231 -8.74 11.72 -17.61
C ARG A 231 -9.98 12.60 -17.75
N ASP A 232 -9.93 13.58 -18.66
CA ASP A 232 -10.99 14.50 -19.04
C ASP A 232 -12.20 13.81 -19.70
N GLN A 233 -11.97 12.64 -20.33
CA GLN A 233 -13.00 11.88 -21.03
C GLN A 233 -13.70 10.85 -20.14
N LEU A 234 -13.15 10.58 -18.95
CA LEU A 234 -13.70 9.58 -18.04
C LEU A 234 -14.61 10.28 -17.01
N PRO A 235 -15.93 10.04 -17.04
CA PRO A 235 -16.84 10.62 -16.06
C PRO A 235 -16.65 9.92 -14.72
N ILE A 236 -15.74 10.46 -13.90
CA ILE A 236 -15.66 10.10 -12.48
C ILE A 236 -16.53 11.09 -11.72
N PRO A 237 -17.44 10.61 -10.86
CA PRO A 237 -18.27 11.50 -10.06
C PRO A 237 -17.40 12.44 -9.21
N PRO A 238 -17.86 13.68 -8.95
CA PRO A 238 -17.18 14.57 -8.01
C PRO A 238 -17.19 13.93 -6.61
N GLU A 239 -16.07 14.04 -5.89
CA GLU A 239 -15.91 13.56 -4.51
C GLU A 239 -16.17 12.05 -4.29
N PRO A 240 -15.49 11.16 -5.04
CA PRO A 240 -15.59 9.73 -4.77
C PRO A 240 -14.92 9.39 -3.44
N LYS A 241 -15.59 8.59 -2.59
CA LYS A 241 -14.95 8.07 -1.37
C LYS A 241 -13.95 6.97 -1.75
N VAL A 242 -12.66 7.30 -1.75
CA VAL A 242 -11.60 6.34 -2.04
C VAL A 242 -11.53 5.30 -0.93
N LEU A 243 -11.56 4.02 -1.31
CA LEU A 243 -11.42 2.90 -0.39
C LEU A 243 -9.95 2.50 -0.27
N PHE A 244 -9.27 2.24 -1.39
CA PHE A 244 -7.84 1.91 -1.36
C PHE A 244 -7.20 2.15 -2.72
N ARG A 245 -5.87 2.32 -2.73
CA ARG A 245 -5.03 2.36 -3.93
C ARG A 245 -3.99 1.26 -3.87
N ARG A 246 -3.78 0.55 -4.98
CA ARG A 246 -2.69 -0.41 -5.16
C ARG A 246 -1.90 -0.08 -6.41
N ALA A 247 -0.59 0.09 -6.23
CA ALA A 247 0.37 0.26 -7.31
C ALA A 247 0.95 -1.10 -7.72
N PHE A 248 1.25 -1.24 -9.00
CA PHE A 248 1.91 -2.38 -9.62
C PHE A 248 3.01 -1.87 -10.55
N ASP A 249 4.07 -2.65 -10.70
CA ASP A 249 5.16 -2.39 -11.65
C ASP A 249 5.78 -0.99 -11.52
N ASN A 250 6.20 -0.62 -10.30
CA ASN A 250 6.72 0.71 -9.98
C ASN A 250 5.74 1.83 -10.37
N ASP A 251 4.46 1.62 -10.09
CA ASP A 251 3.37 2.55 -10.38
C ASP A 251 3.12 2.81 -11.88
N ARG A 252 3.61 1.93 -12.77
CA ARG A 252 3.18 1.93 -14.18
C ARG A 252 1.71 1.57 -14.33
N THR A 253 1.24 0.65 -13.50
CA THR A 253 -0.19 0.31 -13.40
C THR A 253 -0.63 0.57 -11.96
N SER A 254 -1.79 1.18 -11.77
CA SER A 254 -2.39 1.32 -10.44
C SER A 254 -3.90 1.11 -10.52
N VAL A 255 -4.48 0.60 -9.44
CA VAL A 255 -5.92 0.46 -9.28
C VAL A 255 -6.35 1.23 -8.04
N VAL A 256 -7.42 1.99 -8.17
CA VAL A 256 -8.09 2.71 -7.09
C VAL A 256 -9.49 2.14 -6.97
N ALA A 257 -9.83 1.62 -5.80
CA ALA A 257 -11.20 1.28 -5.45
C ALA A 257 -11.85 2.49 -4.78
N TYR A 258 -13.07 2.82 -5.18
CA TYR A 258 -13.83 3.94 -4.60
C TYR A 258 -15.32 3.64 -4.57
N LEU A 259 -16.06 4.31 -3.69
CA LEU A 259 -17.52 4.33 -3.71
C LEU A 259 -17.99 5.50 -4.56
N ASN A 260 -18.89 5.23 -5.51
CA ASN A 260 -19.56 6.27 -6.26
C ASN A 260 -20.62 6.94 -5.35
N PRO A 261 -20.59 8.27 -5.16
CA PRO A 261 -21.50 8.96 -4.26
C PRO A 261 -22.97 8.87 -4.69
N ILE A 262 -23.24 8.64 -5.98
CA ILE A 262 -24.60 8.63 -6.54
C ILE A 262 -25.32 7.31 -6.20
N ASP A 263 -24.68 6.18 -6.48
CA ASP A 263 -25.28 4.84 -6.31
C ASP A 263 -24.74 4.08 -5.09
N GLN A 264 -23.74 4.64 -4.40
CA GLN A 264 -23.03 4.01 -3.28
C GLN A 264 -22.37 2.66 -3.62
N ALA A 265 -22.20 2.37 -4.91
CA ALA A 265 -21.60 1.14 -5.38
C ALA A 265 -20.07 1.26 -5.46
N PRO A 266 -19.33 0.18 -5.19
CA PRO A 266 -17.88 0.15 -5.38
C PRO A 266 -17.51 0.05 -6.86
N TYR A 267 -16.55 0.88 -7.26
CA TYR A 267 -15.93 0.94 -8.58
C TYR A 267 -14.42 0.70 -8.47
N LEU A 268 -13.84 0.19 -9.56
CA LEU A 268 -12.40 0.10 -9.74
C LEU A 268 -11.98 1.00 -10.90
N LEU A 269 -11.09 1.94 -10.60
CA LEU A 269 -10.40 2.77 -11.58
C LEU A 269 -8.99 2.23 -11.79
N VAL A 270 -8.69 1.79 -13.01
CA VAL A 270 -7.34 1.39 -13.41
C VAL A 270 -6.68 2.54 -14.15
N ARG A 271 -5.49 2.92 -13.72
CA ARG A 271 -4.57 3.81 -14.43
C ARG A 271 -3.41 3.00 -14.98
N SER A 272 -3.11 3.17 -16.25
CA SER A 272 -1.99 2.54 -16.94
C SER A 272 -1.15 3.61 -17.65
N LEU A 273 0.17 3.61 -17.39
CA LEU A 273 1.13 4.47 -18.07
C LEU A 273 1.60 3.80 -19.36
N GLN A 274 1.41 4.47 -20.49
CA GLN A 274 1.98 4.11 -21.78
C GLN A 274 2.94 5.22 -22.20
N GLY A 275 4.25 5.00 -21.96
CA GLY A 275 5.22 6.10 -21.95
C GLY A 275 4.94 7.05 -20.78
N GLU A 276 4.96 8.35 -21.03
CA GLU A 276 4.62 9.41 -20.05
C GLU A 276 3.11 9.68 -19.95
N VAL A 277 2.30 9.00 -20.75
CA VAL A 277 0.87 9.26 -20.85
C VAL A 277 0.08 8.31 -19.94
N ALA A 278 -0.76 8.90 -19.08
CA ALA A 278 -1.71 8.16 -18.26
C ALA A 278 -3.03 7.90 -19.00
N TRP A 279 -3.41 6.63 -19.05
CA TRP A 279 -4.68 6.13 -19.58
C TRP A 279 -5.52 5.52 -18.47
N PHE A 280 -6.83 5.75 -18.51
CA PHE A 280 -7.75 5.36 -17.44
C PHE A 280 -8.85 4.45 -17.96
N SER A 281 -9.30 3.53 -17.12
CA SER A 281 -10.46 2.67 -17.37
C SER A 281 -11.19 2.44 -16.04
N SER A 282 -12.51 2.56 -16.03
CA SER A 282 -13.31 2.42 -14.81
C SER A 282 -14.48 1.47 -15.04
N TYR A 283 -14.72 0.57 -14.09
CA TYR A 283 -15.88 -0.33 -14.07
C TYR A 283 -16.37 -0.51 -12.65
N GLY A 284 -17.69 -0.66 -12.50
CA GLY A 284 -18.31 -1.09 -11.26
C GLY A 284 -17.87 -2.51 -10.92
N VAL A 285 -17.64 -2.79 -9.64
CA VAL A 285 -17.29 -4.15 -9.18
C VAL A 285 -18.37 -5.18 -9.57
N HIS A 286 -19.64 -4.74 -9.64
CA HIS A 286 -20.78 -5.55 -10.07
C HIS A 286 -20.72 -5.97 -11.55
N GLU A 287 -19.95 -5.27 -12.39
CA GLU A 287 -19.82 -5.51 -13.83
C GLU A 287 -18.65 -6.44 -14.19
N LEU A 288 -17.82 -6.78 -13.20
CA LEU A 288 -16.57 -7.49 -13.40
C LEU A 288 -16.62 -8.89 -12.81
N CYS A 289 -16.01 -9.86 -13.50
CA CYS A 289 -15.76 -11.19 -12.98
C CYS A 289 -14.29 -11.34 -12.59
N ILE A 290 -14.03 -11.95 -11.43
CA ILE A 290 -12.67 -12.20 -10.94
C ILE A 290 -12.27 -13.67 -11.08
N GLY A 291 -11.02 -13.91 -11.45
CA GLY A 291 -10.41 -15.24 -11.45
C GLY A 291 -8.91 -15.16 -11.27
N ARG A 292 -8.29 -16.24 -10.77
CA ARG A 292 -6.83 -16.32 -10.63
C ARG A 292 -6.23 -17.11 -11.78
N GLU A 293 -5.14 -16.60 -12.33
CA GLU A 293 -4.28 -17.32 -13.27
C GLU A 293 -2.82 -17.18 -12.84
N GLY A 294 -2.26 -18.25 -12.25
CA GLY A 294 -0.89 -18.23 -11.71
C GLY A 294 -0.74 -17.25 -10.55
N SER A 295 0.15 -16.27 -10.73
CA SER A 295 0.42 -15.17 -9.79
C SER A 295 -0.46 -13.92 -10.03
N ALA A 296 -1.42 -14.00 -10.96
CA ALA A 296 -2.28 -12.88 -11.32
C ALA A 296 -3.74 -13.08 -10.94
N LEU A 297 -4.40 -11.97 -10.58
CA LEU A 297 -5.86 -11.86 -10.60
C LEU A 297 -6.29 -11.18 -11.89
N GLN A 298 -7.11 -11.89 -12.65
CA GLN A 298 -7.73 -11.40 -13.87
C GLN A 298 -9.14 -10.90 -13.57
N LEU A 299 -9.39 -9.66 -13.96
CA LEU A 299 -10.71 -9.07 -14.01
C LEU A 299 -11.19 -9.08 -15.45
N LYS A 300 -12.34 -9.69 -15.68
CA LYS A 300 -12.99 -9.79 -16.99
C LYS A 300 -14.28 -9.00 -16.97
N ARG A 301 -14.62 -8.41 -18.12
CA ARG A 301 -15.88 -7.68 -18.34
C ARG A 301 -16.65 -8.31 -19.49
N TRP A 302 -17.96 -8.12 -19.52
CA TRP A 302 -18.74 -8.42 -20.70
C TRP A 302 -18.52 -7.34 -21.79
N SER A 303 -18.28 -7.76 -23.03
CA SER A 303 -18.16 -6.86 -24.17
C SER A 303 -19.42 -6.94 -25.03
N ARG A 304 -20.29 -5.92 -24.96
CA ARG A 304 -21.53 -5.87 -25.77
C ARG A 304 -21.27 -5.98 -27.28
N SER A 305 -20.23 -5.31 -27.79
CA SER A 305 -19.85 -5.39 -29.21
C SER A 305 -19.31 -6.76 -29.63
N GLY A 306 -18.71 -7.50 -28.70
CA GLY A 306 -18.11 -8.81 -28.99
C GLY A 306 -18.97 -9.99 -28.56
N GLN A 307 -20.09 -9.74 -27.87
CA GLN A 307 -20.94 -10.74 -27.22
C GLN A 307 -20.15 -11.81 -26.46
N CYS A 308 -19.07 -11.39 -25.79
CA CYS A 308 -18.16 -12.29 -25.10
C CYS A 308 -17.51 -11.63 -23.88
N SER A 309 -17.03 -12.46 -22.96
CA SER A 309 -16.19 -12.03 -21.85
C SER A 309 -14.80 -11.67 -22.35
N LYS A 310 -14.34 -10.45 -22.06
CA LYS A 310 -12.99 -9.95 -22.39
C LYS A 310 -12.19 -9.64 -21.13
N LEU A 311 -10.89 -9.88 -21.17
CA LEU A 311 -9.97 -9.44 -20.14
C LEU A 311 -9.99 -7.90 -20.06
N TRP A 312 -10.20 -7.37 -18.86
CA TRP A 312 -10.15 -5.94 -18.58
C TRP A 312 -8.81 -5.56 -17.94
N ALA A 313 -8.38 -6.31 -16.92
CA ALA A 313 -7.09 -6.12 -16.28
C ALA A 313 -6.55 -7.46 -15.74
N ALA A 314 -5.23 -7.59 -15.67
CA ALA A 314 -4.52 -8.67 -15.00
C ALA A 314 -3.49 -8.05 -14.06
N PHE A 315 -3.69 -8.21 -12.75
CA PHE A 315 -2.80 -7.70 -11.72
C PHE A 315 -1.91 -8.84 -11.23
N TYR A 316 -0.61 -8.71 -11.42
CA TYR A 316 0.37 -9.68 -10.94
C TYR A 316 0.86 -9.29 -9.55
N PHE A 317 0.75 -10.23 -8.62
CA PHE A 317 1.14 -10.03 -7.23
C PHE A 317 2.50 -10.67 -6.97
N ILE A 318 3.29 -10.01 -6.11
CA ILE A 318 4.58 -10.53 -5.67
C ILE A 318 4.38 -11.58 -4.57
N THR A 319 3.43 -11.33 -3.66
CA THR A 319 3.13 -12.23 -2.54
C THR A 319 1.72 -12.83 -2.66
N TRP A 320 1.59 -14.05 -2.17
CA TRP A 320 0.32 -14.78 -2.14
C TRP A 320 -0.70 -14.07 -1.23
N GLU A 321 -0.26 -13.50 -0.11
CA GLU A 321 -1.11 -12.82 0.84
C GLU A 321 -1.78 -11.59 0.23
N GLU A 322 -1.04 -10.74 -0.49
CA GLU A 322 -1.61 -9.56 -1.16
C GLU A 322 -2.65 -9.94 -2.20
N MET A 323 -2.41 -11.01 -2.95
CA MET A 323 -3.36 -11.55 -3.91
C MET A 323 -4.63 -12.05 -3.22
N VAL A 324 -4.52 -12.84 -2.15
CA VAL A 324 -5.67 -13.32 -1.38
C VAL A 324 -6.47 -12.16 -0.80
N LEU A 325 -5.82 -11.14 -0.24
CA LEU A 325 -6.48 -9.97 0.33
C LEU A 325 -7.22 -9.16 -0.73
N PHE A 326 -6.60 -8.94 -1.89
CA PHE A 326 -7.27 -8.29 -3.02
C PHE A 326 -8.48 -9.08 -3.50
N TYR A 327 -8.34 -10.39 -3.66
CA TYR A 327 -9.42 -11.28 -4.06
C TYR A 327 -10.58 -11.25 -3.06
N CYS A 328 -10.32 -11.43 -1.76
CA CYS A 328 -11.36 -11.43 -0.73
C CYS A 328 -12.06 -10.07 -0.63
N THR A 329 -11.30 -8.98 -0.76
CA THR A 329 -11.85 -7.61 -0.78
C THR A 329 -12.77 -7.41 -1.96
N PHE A 330 -12.36 -7.83 -3.17
CA PHE A 330 -13.21 -7.76 -4.36
C PHE A 330 -14.49 -8.57 -4.18
N ALA A 331 -14.40 -9.83 -3.73
CA ALA A 331 -15.55 -10.70 -3.54
C ALA A 331 -16.53 -10.12 -2.49
N ALA A 332 -16.00 -9.57 -1.40
CA ALA A 332 -16.79 -8.92 -0.35
C ALA A 332 -17.48 -7.64 -0.82
N LEU A 333 -16.82 -6.81 -1.64
CA LEU A 333 -17.40 -5.62 -2.26
C LEU A 333 -18.49 -6.00 -3.27
N LYS A 334 -18.26 -7.03 -4.09
CA LYS A 334 -19.23 -7.50 -5.10
C LYS A 334 -20.48 -8.08 -4.46
N ALA A 335 -20.32 -8.96 -3.46
CA ALA A 335 -21.43 -9.64 -2.80
C ALA A 335 -22.36 -8.70 -2.05
N ARG A 336 -21.84 -7.57 -1.53
CA ARG A 336 -22.63 -6.57 -0.79
C ARG A 336 -23.12 -5.41 -1.66
N ASN A 337 -22.86 -5.46 -2.97
CA ASN A 337 -23.29 -4.41 -3.90
C ASN A 337 -24.73 -4.69 -4.36
N ARG A 338 -25.62 -3.71 -4.17
CA ARG A 338 -27.03 -3.77 -4.58
C ARG A 338 -27.24 -3.89 -6.09
N LEU A 339 -26.24 -3.49 -6.88
CA LEU A 339 -26.26 -3.61 -8.34
C LEU A 339 -25.79 -4.99 -8.84
N THR A 340 -25.28 -5.85 -7.94
CA THR A 340 -24.88 -7.22 -8.30
C THR A 340 -26.11 -8.10 -8.40
N VAL A 341 -26.42 -8.54 -9.62
CA VAL A 341 -27.56 -9.46 -9.89
C VAL A 341 -27.21 -10.89 -9.48
N GLN A 342 -26.03 -11.37 -9.87
CA GLN A 342 -25.56 -12.72 -9.57
C GLN A 342 -24.04 -12.77 -9.54
N ILE A 343 -23.48 -13.58 -8.64
CA ILE A 343 -22.06 -13.92 -8.61
C ILE A 343 -21.92 -15.37 -9.03
N HIS A 344 -21.05 -15.65 -10.01
CA HIS A 344 -20.84 -17.02 -10.44
C HIS A 344 -20.11 -17.80 -9.33
N PRO A 345 -20.48 -19.05 -8.99
CA PRO A 345 -19.87 -19.80 -7.89
C PRO A 345 -18.35 -19.94 -7.97
N SER A 346 -17.78 -19.95 -9.18
CA SER A 346 -16.33 -19.97 -9.39
C SER A 346 -15.63 -18.70 -8.90
N GLU A 347 -16.32 -17.56 -8.82
CA GLU A 347 -15.76 -16.31 -8.31
C GLU A 347 -15.58 -16.35 -6.79
N PHE A 348 -16.30 -17.23 -6.08
CA PHE A 348 -16.08 -17.54 -4.65
C PHE A 348 -14.99 -18.59 -4.42
N GLN A 349 -14.30 -19.02 -5.48
CA GLN A 349 -13.19 -19.95 -5.40
C GLN A 349 -11.93 -19.33 -5.99
N LEU A 350 -10.94 -19.09 -5.14
CA LEU A 350 -9.62 -18.71 -5.62
C LEU A 350 -8.96 -19.96 -6.21
N GLN A 351 -8.71 -19.95 -7.52
CA GLN A 351 -8.10 -21.11 -8.19
C GLN A 351 -6.75 -21.47 -7.56
N ARG A 352 -6.38 -22.75 -7.68
CA ARG A 352 -5.16 -23.34 -7.09
C ARG A 352 -5.16 -23.39 -5.56
N GLU A 353 -6.30 -23.21 -4.91
CA GLU A 353 -6.45 -23.52 -3.48
C GLU A 353 -7.13 -24.88 -3.30
N LYS A 354 -6.48 -25.74 -2.52
CA LYS A 354 -7.05 -27.00 -2.03
C LYS A 354 -7.74 -26.74 -0.70
N ARG A 355 -8.98 -27.21 -0.57
CA ARG A 355 -9.71 -27.21 0.70
C ARG A 355 -9.24 -28.39 1.55
N LEU A 356 -8.56 -28.11 2.66
CA LEU A 356 -8.11 -29.12 3.61
C LEU A 356 -9.18 -29.47 4.66
N PHE A 357 -10.01 -28.49 5.01
CA PHE A 357 -11.02 -28.63 6.06
C PHE A 357 -12.17 -27.67 5.82
N GLN A 358 -13.38 -28.06 6.25
CA GLN A 358 -14.52 -27.17 6.36
C GLN A 358 -15.44 -27.60 7.51
N ALA A 359 -15.91 -26.63 8.29
CA ALA A 359 -16.93 -26.84 9.31
C ALA A 359 -17.75 -25.57 9.54
N GLN A 360 -18.90 -25.74 10.20
CA GLN A 360 -19.71 -24.62 10.65
C GLN A 360 -19.23 -24.14 12.03
N ILE A 361 -19.10 -22.82 12.17
CA ILE A 361 -18.75 -22.15 13.41
C ILE A 361 -19.81 -21.11 13.78
N VAL A 362 -19.87 -20.75 15.05
CA VAL A 362 -20.55 -19.55 15.52
C VAL A 362 -19.49 -18.51 15.85
N ASP A 363 -19.54 -17.38 15.18
CA ASP A 363 -18.58 -16.29 15.34
C ASP A 363 -19.31 -14.94 15.36
N ASP A 364 -19.04 -14.10 16.37
CA ASP A 364 -19.75 -12.84 16.66
C ASP A 364 -21.28 -12.98 16.68
N GLY A 365 -21.77 -14.13 17.17
CA GLY A 365 -23.20 -14.43 17.26
C GLY A 365 -23.85 -14.95 15.97
N TYR A 366 -23.10 -15.04 14.86
CA TYR A 366 -23.60 -15.49 13.57
C TYR A 366 -23.00 -16.84 13.16
N LYS A 367 -23.72 -17.59 12.31
CA LYS A 367 -23.23 -18.86 11.76
C LYS A 367 -22.36 -18.59 10.53
N HIS A 368 -21.15 -19.15 10.53
CA HIS A 368 -20.21 -19.03 9.42
C HIS A 368 -19.70 -20.40 8.97
N SER A 369 -19.30 -20.48 7.71
CA SER A 369 -18.48 -21.56 7.19
C SER A 369 -17.01 -21.21 7.43
N LEU A 370 -16.33 -21.98 8.28
CA LEU A 370 -14.88 -21.93 8.41
C LEU A 370 -14.25 -22.93 7.46
N VAL A 371 -13.28 -22.48 6.66
CA VAL A 371 -12.56 -23.29 5.68
C VAL A 371 -11.05 -23.10 5.90
N VAL A 372 -10.29 -24.20 5.81
CA VAL A 372 -8.82 -24.17 5.73
C VAL A 372 -8.44 -24.42 4.29
N TYR A 373 -7.78 -23.44 3.67
CA TYR A 373 -7.24 -23.54 2.32
C TYR A 373 -5.73 -23.67 2.36
N GLU A 374 -5.20 -24.45 1.43
CA GLU A 374 -3.78 -24.56 1.11
C GLU A 374 -3.57 -24.17 -0.35
N ASP A 375 -2.68 -23.21 -0.60
CA ASP A 375 -2.28 -22.84 -1.94
C ASP A 375 -1.35 -23.89 -2.56
N GLN A 376 -1.74 -24.47 -3.69
CA GLN A 376 -1.02 -25.55 -4.34
C GLN A 376 0.37 -25.16 -4.88
N GLN A 377 0.64 -23.86 -5.05
CA GLN A 377 1.90 -23.39 -5.63
C GLN A 377 2.93 -23.02 -4.56
N THR A 378 2.46 -22.48 -3.44
CA THR A 378 3.29 -21.96 -2.34
C THR A 378 3.21 -22.79 -1.07
N ASN A 379 2.24 -23.70 -0.97
CA ASN A 379 1.84 -24.41 0.25
C ASN A 379 1.42 -23.46 1.39
N GLY A 380 1.09 -22.20 1.06
CA GLY A 380 0.59 -21.24 2.02
C GLY A 380 -0.78 -21.66 2.54
N ILE A 381 -0.97 -21.59 3.86
CA ILE A 381 -2.21 -22.02 4.52
C ILE A 381 -2.96 -20.80 5.04
N ARG A 382 -4.25 -20.71 4.73
CA ARG A 382 -5.13 -19.67 5.26
C ARG A 382 -6.40 -20.24 5.86
N LEU A 383 -6.84 -19.58 6.92
CA LEU A 383 -8.18 -19.70 7.47
C LEU A 383 -9.08 -18.70 6.75
N HIS A 384 -10.28 -19.15 6.42
CA HIS A 384 -11.28 -18.33 5.74
C HIS A 384 -12.65 -18.56 6.37
N ALA A 385 -13.25 -17.49 6.89
CA ALA A 385 -14.63 -17.50 7.33
C ALA A 385 -15.51 -16.78 6.30
N ALA A 386 -16.59 -17.44 5.91
CA ALA A 386 -17.60 -16.91 5.02
C ALA A 386 -19.00 -17.06 5.62
N VAL A 387 -19.94 -16.24 5.18
CA VAL A 387 -21.35 -16.36 5.58
C VAL A 387 -21.89 -17.74 5.18
N TRP A 388 -22.56 -18.41 6.11
CA TRP A 388 -23.05 -19.79 5.94
C TRP A 388 -24.28 -19.88 5.02
N ASP A 389 -25.26 -19.02 5.24
CA ASP A 389 -26.57 -19.04 4.58
C ASP A 389 -27.10 -17.61 4.26
N GLY A 390 -28.26 -17.55 3.60
CA GLY A 390 -28.87 -16.30 3.17
C GLY A 390 -28.27 -15.72 1.88
N GLU A 391 -28.65 -14.48 1.56
CA GLU A 391 -28.28 -13.80 0.31
C GLU A 391 -26.76 -13.58 0.18
N LEU A 392 -26.06 -13.43 1.31
CA LEU A 392 -24.62 -13.23 1.34
C LEU A 392 -23.83 -14.54 1.47
N LYS A 393 -24.45 -15.71 1.27
CA LYS A 393 -23.78 -17.01 1.37
C LYS A 393 -22.46 -17.02 0.58
N GLN A 394 -21.40 -17.55 1.17
CA GLN A 394 -20.01 -17.56 0.66
C GLN A 394 -19.30 -16.19 0.62
N CYS A 395 -19.96 -15.10 0.98
CA CYS A 395 -19.30 -13.81 1.11
C CYS A 395 -18.21 -13.87 2.21
N PRO A 396 -16.97 -13.42 1.92
CA PRO A 396 -15.92 -13.32 2.92
C PRO A 396 -16.34 -12.46 4.12
N VAL A 397 -16.06 -12.96 5.32
CA VAL A 397 -16.19 -12.23 6.60
C VAL A 397 -14.82 -11.87 7.11
N TRP A 398 -13.92 -12.85 7.21
CA TRP A 398 -12.51 -12.61 7.49
C TRP A 398 -11.62 -13.70 6.89
N THR A 399 -10.33 -13.38 6.74
CA THR A 399 -9.30 -14.36 6.42
C THR A 399 -8.09 -14.15 7.34
N ALA A 400 -7.33 -15.20 7.58
CA ALA A 400 -6.11 -15.14 8.36
C ALA A 400 -5.07 -16.11 7.81
N PHE A 401 -3.81 -15.69 7.77
CA PHE A 401 -2.71 -16.50 7.27
C PHE A 401 -2.08 -17.29 8.42
N VAL A 402 -1.83 -18.58 8.18
CA VAL A 402 -1.12 -19.45 9.11
C VAL A 402 0.35 -19.36 8.76
N THR A 403 1.15 -18.82 9.68
CA THR A 403 2.58 -18.58 9.49
C THR A 403 3.40 -19.44 10.45
N ALA A 404 4.71 -19.24 10.54
CA ALA A 404 5.64 -20.00 11.39
C ALA A 404 5.18 -20.16 12.87
N GLN A 405 4.36 -19.24 13.40
CA GLN A 405 3.79 -19.38 14.75
C GLN A 405 3.01 -20.67 14.96
N SER A 406 2.48 -21.29 13.90
CA SER A 406 1.74 -22.56 13.98
C SER A 406 2.59 -23.76 14.38
N GLN A 407 3.92 -23.65 14.30
CA GLN A 407 4.84 -24.70 14.74
C GLN A 407 4.88 -24.80 16.27
N SER A 408 4.45 -23.75 17.00
CA SER A 408 4.34 -23.83 18.45
C SER A 408 3.23 -24.79 18.86
N SER A 409 3.54 -25.75 19.74
CA SER A 409 2.56 -26.65 20.36
C SER A 409 1.46 -25.91 21.12
N THR A 410 1.70 -24.64 21.45
CA THR A 410 0.76 -23.79 22.19
C THR A 410 -0.07 -22.87 21.28
N TRP A 411 0.18 -22.88 19.96
CA TRP A 411 -0.53 -22.05 19.00
C TRP A 411 -2.01 -22.41 18.92
N ILE A 412 -2.30 -23.71 18.82
CA ILE A 412 -3.65 -24.26 18.79
C ILE A 412 -3.92 -25.05 20.07
N SER A 413 -4.98 -24.67 20.80
CA SER A 413 -5.37 -25.38 22.02
C SER A 413 -6.87 -25.65 22.05
N ARG A 414 -7.25 -26.91 22.34
CA ARG A 414 -8.64 -27.29 22.53
C ARG A 414 -9.04 -26.98 23.97
N ARG A 415 -10.09 -26.18 24.17
CA ARG A 415 -10.56 -25.74 25.49
C ARG A 415 -11.84 -26.43 25.94
N SER A 416 -12.67 -26.85 24.99
CA SER A 416 -13.84 -27.68 25.27
C SER A 416 -14.15 -28.58 24.08
N LYS A 417 -15.26 -29.32 24.16
CA LYS A 417 -15.78 -30.13 23.05
C LYS A 417 -15.95 -29.30 21.77
N HIS A 418 -16.38 -28.05 21.91
CA HIS A 418 -16.73 -27.14 20.81
C HIS A 418 -15.76 -25.97 20.62
N ARG A 419 -14.87 -25.69 21.57
CA ARG A 419 -14.02 -24.47 21.54
C ARG A 419 -12.56 -24.78 21.27
N VAL A 420 -12.00 -24.07 20.30
CA VAL A 420 -10.56 -24.08 19.97
C VAL A 420 -10.02 -22.66 20.04
N TRP A 421 -8.84 -22.50 20.64
CA TRP A 421 -8.13 -21.23 20.69
C TRP A 421 -6.95 -21.22 19.72
N LEU A 422 -6.77 -20.09 19.03
CA LEU A 422 -5.62 -19.78 18.20
C LEU A 422 -4.88 -18.56 18.77
N ARG A 423 -3.59 -18.71 19.06
CA ARG A 423 -2.75 -17.61 19.54
C ARG A 423 -2.07 -16.89 18.37
N ASN A 424 -1.78 -15.60 18.56
CA ASN A 424 -0.99 -14.78 17.63
C ASN A 424 -1.47 -14.83 16.17
N ILE A 425 -2.78 -14.98 15.95
CA ILE A 425 -3.38 -14.97 14.63
C ILE A 425 -3.89 -13.56 14.31
N GLN A 426 -3.56 -13.03 13.13
CA GLN A 426 -4.05 -11.75 12.65
C GLN A 426 -5.20 -11.96 11.66
N LEU A 427 -6.33 -11.29 11.91
CA LEU A 427 -7.49 -11.34 11.03
C LEU A 427 -7.50 -10.13 10.08
N TYR A 428 -7.95 -10.37 8.85
CA TYR A 428 -8.31 -9.33 7.88
C TYR A 428 -9.82 -9.43 7.68
N VAL A 429 -10.53 -8.39 8.09
CA VAL A 429 -11.99 -8.39 8.25
C VAL A 429 -12.65 -7.62 7.10
N PHE A 430 -13.58 -8.26 6.40
CA PHE A 430 -14.20 -7.75 5.17
C PHE A 430 -15.63 -7.24 5.37
N CYS A 431 -15.98 -6.81 6.59
CA CYS A 431 -17.26 -6.17 6.89
C CYS A 431 -17.16 -5.23 8.09
N LYS A 432 -18.07 -4.26 8.16
CA LYS A 432 -18.08 -3.22 9.20
C LYS A 432 -18.50 -3.74 10.58
N ASN A 433 -19.41 -4.71 10.62
CA ASN A 433 -20.10 -5.09 11.86
C ASN A 433 -19.41 -6.21 12.64
N TYR A 434 -18.32 -6.79 12.11
CA TYR A 434 -17.64 -7.89 12.79
C TYR A 434 -16.72 -7.39 13.89
N ARG A 435 -16.89 -7.93 15.10
CA ARG A 435 -16.14 -7.54 16.30
C ARG A 435 -15.24 -8.68 16.74
N GLN A 436 -13.99 -8.65 16.30
CA GLN A 436 -13.01 -9.68 16.66
C GLN A 436 -12.71 -9.72 18.18
N GLU A 437 -12.96 -8.62 18.90
CA GLU A 437 -12.74 -8.48 20.34
C GLU A 437 -13.65 -9.44 21.13
N VAL A 438 -14.84 -9.71 20.62
CA VAL A 438 -15.80 -10.67 21.21
C VAL A 438 -15.18 -12.07 21.29
N GLN A 439 -14.35 -12.43 20.31
CA GLN A 439 -13.64 -13.73 20.31
C GLN A 439 -12.32 -13.73 21.06
N ARG A 440 -11.91 -12.60 21.62
CA ARG A 440 -10.62 -12.45 22.31
C ARG A 440 -10.75 -12.08 23.78
N GLN A 441 -11.92 -12.24 24.37
CA GLN A 441 -12.21 -11.91 25.77
C GLN A 441 -11.50 -12.79 26.81
N ASN A 442 -10.72 -13.78 26.39
CA ASN A 442 -9.96 -14.62 27.31
C ASN A 442 -8.68 -13.92 27.80
N LYS A 443 -8.18 -14.33 28.98
CA LYS A 443 -6.97 -13.78 29.61
C LYS A 443 -5.70 -13.87 28.75
N SER A 444 -5.68 -14.74 27.73
CA SER A 444 -4.55 -14.91 26.82
C SER A 444 -4.68 -14.10 25.53
N ASN A 445 -5.73 -13.29 25.36
CA ASN A 445 -6.07 -12.57 24.12
C ASN A 445 -6.07 -13.47 22.86
N ALA A 446 -6.27 -14.78 23.06
CA ALA A 446 -6.29 -15.77 22.01
C ALA A 446 -7.61 -15.66 21.23
N PHE A 447 -7.59 -15.96 19.94
CA PHE A 447 -8.82 -16.00 19.15
C PHE A 447 -9.57 -17.30 19.41
N GLU A 448 -10.79 -17.21 19.93
CA GLU A 448 -11.67 -18.35 20.18
C GLU A 448 -12.54 -18.66 18.96
N ILE A 449 -12.56 -19.93 18.56
CA ILE A 449 -13.45 -20.45 17.52
C ILE A 449 -14.42 -21.42 18.19
N TYR A 450 -15.72 -21.14 18.04
CA TYR A 450 -16.79 -22.01 18.53
C TYR A 450 -17.36 -22.85 17.38
N PHE A 451 -17.09 -24.16 17.38
CA PHE A 451 -17.61 -25.11 16.41
C PHE A 451 -19.02 -25.56 16.76
N VAL A 452 -19.89 -25.63 15.76
CA VAL A 452 -21.25 -26.17 15.95
C VAL A 452 -21.22 -27.65 16.34
N THR A 453 -20.25 -28.41 15.83
CA THR A 453 -20.09 -29.84 16.12
C THR A 453 -18.76 -30.15 16.80
N GLU A 454 -18.77 -31.09 17.75
CA GLU A 454 -17.56 -31.58 18.41
C GLU A 454 -16.57 -32.19 17.41
N GLN A 455 -17.11 -32.90 16.41
CA GLN A 455 -16.31 -33.48 15.33
C GLN A 455 -15.57 -32.41 14.52
N GLY A 456 -16.20 -31.24 14.29
CA GLY A 456 -15.56 -30.10 13.63
C GLY A 456 -14.34 -29.60 14.41
N ALA A 457 -14.48 -29.45 15.73
CA ALA A 457 -13.37 -29.02 16.60
C ALA A 457 -12.22 -30.04 16.64
N SER A 458 -12.52 -31.35 16.69
CA SER A 458 -11.52 -32.42 16.65
C SER A 458 -10.73 -32.39 15.33
N LYS A 459 -11.44 -32.48 14.20
CA LYS A 459 -10.84 -32.51 12.86
C LYS A 459 -10.04 -31.25 12.54
N PHE A 460 -10.49 -30.09 13.03
CA PHE A 460 -9.76 -28.84 12.83
C PHE A 460 -8.35 -28.90 13.44
N LYS A 461 -8.20 -29.47 14.64
CA LYS A 461 -6.87 -29.62 15.28
C LYS A 461 -6.01 -30.65 14.54
N GLU A 462 -6.61 -31.76 14.11
CA GLU A 462 -5.92 -32.84 13.38
C GLU A 462 -5.26 -32.34 12.09
N VAL A 463 -5.91 -31.42 11.37
CA VAL A 463 -5.36 -30.80 10.15
C VAL A 463 -3.97 -30.22 10.41
N PHE A 464 -3.79 -29.48 11.51
CA PHE A 464 -2.51 -28.86 11.85
C PHE A 464 -1.50 -29.84 12.46
N SER A 465 -1.97 -30.85 13.19
CA SER A 465 -1.08 -31.91 13.71
C SER A 465 -0.49 -32.76 12.60
N ALA A 466 -1.28 -33.11 11.57
CA ALA A 466 -0.80 -33.87 10.41
C ALA A 466 0.28 -33.10 9.62
N MET A 467 0.13 -31.79 9.48
CA MET A 467 1.10 -30.93 8.78
C MET A 467 2.44 -30.84 9.52
N GLY A 468 2.44 -30.87 10.85
CA GLY A 468 3.67 -30.93 11.65
C GLY A 468 4.44 -32.24 11.50
N ALA A 469 3.74 -33.37 11.32
CA ALA A 469 4.36 -34.69 11.15
C ALA A 469 4.94 -34.92 9.74
N SER A 470 4.33 -34.35 8.69
CA SER A 470 4.84 -34.46 7.32
C SER A 470 6.11 -33.64 7.07
N GLY A 471 6.41 -32.64 7.92
CA GLY A 471 7.63 -31.82 7.82
C GLY A 471 8.88 -32.49 8.44
N SER A 472 8.71 -33.53 9.26
CA SER A 472 9.82 -34.25 9.91
C SER A 472 10.31 -35.47 9.13
N SER A 473 9.64 -35.89 8.05
CA SER A 473 9.96 -37.10 7.30
C SER A 473 10.84 -36.88 6.07
N SER A 474 11.45 -35.71 5.89
CA SER A 474 12.31 -35.38 4.73
C SER A 474 13.76 -35.08 5.10
N ALA A 475 14.35 -35.83 6.04
CA ALA A 475 15.78 -35.75 6.36
C ALA A 475 16.48 -37.08 6.02
N GLY A 476 17.13 -37.09 4.84
CA GLY A 476 18.31 -37.91 4.49
C GLY A 476 18.08 -39.37 4.04
N PRO A 477 18.46 -39.76 2.81
CA PRO A 477 18.95 -41.11 2.57
C PRO A 477 20.40 -41.21 3.05
N GLU A 478 20.64 -42.11 3.99
CA GLU A 478 21.97 -42.57 4.40
C GLU A 478 22.77 -43.03 3.17
N THR A 479 23.92 -42.40 2.95
CA THR A 479 24.93 -42.87 2.02
C THR A 479 25.59 -44.11 2.60
N ALA A 480 25.15 -45.29 2.15
CA ALA A 480 25.89 -46.53 2.31
C ALA A 480 27.14 -46.47 1.40
N VAL A 481 28.31 -46.28 2.00
CA VAL A 481 29.60 -46.40 1.32
C VAL A 481 29.97 -47.88 1.26
N SER A 482 29.83 -48.47 0.08
CA SER A 482 30.47 -49.73 -0.28
C SER A 482 31.88 -49.46 -0.78
N SER A 483 32.88 -49.85 -0.01
CA SER A 483 34.29 -49.91 -0.44
C SER A 483 34.51 -51.01 -1.49
N PRO A 484 35.29 -50.78 -2.55
CA PRO A 484 35.91 -51.87 -3.29
C PRO A 484 37.28 -52.20 -2.67
N GLY A 485 37.58 -53.49 -2.54
CA GLY A 485 38.88 -53.98 -2.08
C GLY A 485 40.00 -53.70 -3.07
N GLY A 486 41.17 -53.37 -2.53
CA GLY A 486 42.43 -53.12 -3.23
C GLY A 486 43.46 -52.57 -2.25
#